data_AF-A0A258LU17-F1
#
_entry.id   AF-A0A258LU17-F1
#
_cell.length_a   1.000
_cell.length_b   1.000
_cell.length_c   1.000
_cell.angle_alpha   90.00
_cell.angle_beta   90.00
_cell.angle_gamma   90.00
#
_symmetry.space_group_name_H-M   'P 1'
#
loop_
_entity.id
_entity.type
_entity.pdbx_description
1 polymer ?
#
loop_
_entity_poly.entity_id
_entity_poly.type
_entity_poly.pdbx_seq_one_letter_code
_entity_poly.pdbx_strand_id
1 'polypeptide(L)'
;MAVGLSPALSRRAVLGVAAGALLSTPVLAQSSSASFPAWVAKFKARARARGIDDSVYDAVMRQVVPDTSVYAADKAQPEFQEEVWQYLNRRVSDWRIETGRQKAVQYASLFARIEETFGVDRRIMLGYWGMESAFGEVVENPRHMKPVFNSLSALAWGEPRRRKYWETELLNALVIVQRGWGTPQEMVGSWAGAMGHTQWMPEVWLNMGVDFEGNGRISPFGRPDDALAGTANYIMKRGKYRRGEPWGFEARVPDGFDTQLADNRTWRSLDTWASRGVTMVDGKSIAGYDAEARLWLPGGAGGPALLLLPNFYAVRSYNPSSSYALAVCHLGDRVMGEGPFVTPWPNGERAMTLAEIQEVQVRLTRAGFDTGGTDGRVGSGTMRAVRAFQQQAGIEPADGYPGLKVLNALRGGR
;
A
#
# COMPACT_ATOMS: atom_id res chain seq x y z
N MET A 1 -39.55 33.44 28.91
CA MET A 1 -38.85 33.14 27.64
C MET A 1 -37.37 33.32 27.90
N ALA A 2 -36.66 32.23 28.18
CA ALA A 2 -35.24 32.23 28.48
C ALA A 2 -34.62 31.08 27.67
N VAL A 3 -33.81 31.42 26.66
CA VAL A 3 -33.04 30.46 25.86
C VAL A 3 -31.66 30.41 26.48
N GLY A 4 -31.42 29.37 27.28
CA GLY A 4 -30.13 29.04 27.85
C GLY A 4 -29.39 28.05 26.94
N LEU A 5 -28.26 28.48 26.39
CA LEU A 5 -27.20 27.60 25.90
C LEU A 5 -26.57 26.87 27.08
N SER A 6 -26.35 25.57 26.94
CA SER A 6 -25.39 24.83 27.76
C SER A 6 -24.84 23.62 26.98
N PRO A 7 -23.62 23.18 27.32
CA PRO A 7 -22.69 22.58 26.37
C PRO A 7 -22.42 21.09 26.67
N ALA A 8 -21.41 20.57 25.96
CA ALA A 8 -20.41 19.60 26.43
C ALA A 8 -20.47 18.11 26.00
N LEU A 9 -19.33 17.72 25.41
CA LEU A 9 -18.46 16.58 25.77
C LEU A 9 -18.98 15.16 25.51
N SER A 10 -18.44 14.46 24.50
CA SER A 10 -17.19 13.68 24.47
C SER A 10 -17.46 12.19 24.68
N ARG A 11 -17.25 11.39 23.61
CA ARG A 11 -17.43 9.94 23.61
C ARG A 11 -16.09 9.25 23.93
N ARG A 12 -15.88 8.87 25.18
CA ARG A 12 -14.96 7.77 25.55
C ARG A 12 -15.52 6.98 26.73
N ALA A 13 -15.74 5.69 26.45
CA ALA A 13 -15.76 4.51 27.32
C ALA A 13 -16.69 4.47 28.54
N VAL A 14 -17.47 3.38 28.66
CA VAL A 14 -17.25 2.31 29.66
C VAL A 14 -18.27 1.18 29.44
N LEU A 15 -17.76 -0.06 29.53
CA LEU A 15 -18.46 -1.34 29.59
C LEU A 15 -19.30 -1.46 30.88
N GLY A 16 -20.47 -2.10 30.79
CA GLY A 16 -21.24 -2.51 31.96
C GLY A 16 -22.20 -3.66 31.63
N VAL A 17 -21.84 -4.86 32.06
CA VAL A 17 -22.67 -6.07 32.04
C VAL A 17 -23.76 -5.95 33.11
N ALA A 18 -25.01 -6.23 32.75
CA ALA A 18 -26.05 -6.61 33.70
C ALA A 18 -26.95 -7.69 33.08
N ALA A 19 -26.95 -8.86 33.71
CA ALA A 19 -27.85 -9.97 33.42
C ALA A 19 -29.22 -9.71 34.05
N GLY A 20 -30.29 -10.01 33.31
CA GLY A 20 -31.68 -9.98 33.78
C GLY A 20 -32.52 -10.92 32.93
N ALA A 21 -33.30 -11.77 33.58
CA ALA A 21 -33.82 -13.03 33.07
C ALA A 21 -35.04 -12.93 32.13
N LEU A 22 -35.03 -13.83 31.13
CA LEU A 22 -36.13 -14.65 30.59
C LEU A 22 -37.49 -13.98 30.29
N LEU A 23 -37.63 -13.59 29.01
CA LEU A 23 -38.82 -13.90 28.23
C LEU A 23 -38.36 -14.66 26.98
N SER A 24 -38.68 -15.96 26.94
CA SER A 24 -38.45 -16.84 25.80
C SER A 24 -39.33 -16.41 24.62
N THR A 25 -38.86 -15.41 23.88
CA THR A 25 -39.33 -15.15 22.52
C THR A 25 -38.65 -16.13 21.59
N PRO A 26 -39.35 -16.73 20.61
CA PRO A 26 -38.67 -17.54 19.61
C PRO A 26 -37.66 -16.64 18.91
N VAL A 27 -36.39 -17.03 18.96
CA VAL A 27 -35.33 -16.47 18.12
C VAL A 27 -35.66 -16.83 16.67
N LEU A 28 -36.58 -16.07 16.08
CA LEU A 28 -36.77 -15.99 14.64
C LEU A 28 -36.15 -14.68 14.18
N ALA A 29 -34.86 -14.78 13.86
CA ALA A 29 -34.15 -14.04 12.83
C ALA A 29 -32.68 -13.85 13.23
N GLN A 30 -31.89 -14.93 13.20
CA GLN A 30 -30.72 -14.81 12.35
C GLN A 30 -31.29 -14.48 10.97
N SER A 31 -31.20 -13.22 10.53
CA SER A 31 -31.49 -12.91 9.14
C SER A 31 -30.57 -13.82 8.34
N SER A 32 -31.10 -14.92 7.78
CA SER A 32 -30.33 -15.72 6.86
C SER A 32 -29.97 -14.75 5.74
N SER A 33 -28.68 -14.41 5.65
CA SER A 33 -28.18 -13.62 4.54
C SER A 33 -28.70 -14.29 3.28
N ALA A 34 -29.37 -13.54 2.40
CA ALA A 34 -29.91 -14.09 1.16
C ALA A 34 -28.84 -14.96 0.49
N SER A 35 -29.22 -16.13 -0.04
CA SER A 35 -28.29 -17.01 -0.73
C SER A 35 -27.56 -16.24 -1.83
N PHE A 36 -26.33 -16.62 -2.14
CA PHE A 36 -25.56 -15.93 -3.18
C PHE A 36 -26.34 -15.81 -4.51
N PRO A 37 -27.01 -16.87 -5.03
CA PRO A 37 -27.85 -16.75 -6.22
C PRO A 37 -29.00 -15.74 -6.08
N ALA A 38 -29.68 -15.68 -4.92
CA ALA A 38 -30.73 -14.71 -4.67
C ALA A 38 -30.19 -13.28 -4.61
N TRP A 39 -28.99 -13.10 -4.05
CA TRP A 39 -28.28 -11.82 -4.06
C TRP A 39 -27.91 -11.39 -5.48
N VAL A 40 -27.34 -12.29 -6.30
CA VAL A 40 -27.03 -12.02 -7.72
C VAL A 40 -28.28 -11.61 -8.50
N ALA A 41 -29.41 -12.30 -8.32
CA ALA A 41 -30.66 -11.94 -8.98
C ALA A 41 -31.14 -10.53 -8.61
N LYS A 42 -31.07 -10.17 -7.31
CA LYS A 42 -31.45 -8.84 -6.81
C LYS A 42 -30.46 -7.76 -7.27
N PHE A 43 -29.17 -8.07 -7.31
CA PHE A 43 -28.12 -7.12 -7.65
C PHE A 43 -28.18 -6.68 -9.12
N LYS A 44 -28.73 -7.52 -10.02
CA LYS A 44 -28.93 -7.22 -11.45
C LYS A 44 -29.67 -5.90 -11.69
N ALA A 45 -30.65 -5.55 -10.87
CA ALA A 45 -31.36 -4.27 -11.00
C ALA A 45 -30.43 -3.05 -10.85
N ARG A 46 -29.42 -3.14 -9.97
CA ARG A 46 -28.42 -2.09 -9.80
C ARG A 46 -27.43 -2.04 -10.96
N ALA A 47 -27.10 -3.20 -11.53
CA ALA A 47 -26.29 -3.28 -12.75
C ALA A 47 -27.00 -2.58 -13.92
N ARG A 48 -28.29 -2.89 -14.15
CA ARG A 48 -29.12 -2.21 -15.15
C ARG A 48 -29.17 -0.69 -14.92
N ALA A 49 -29.38 -0.25 -13.68
CA ALA A 49 -29.39 1.18 -13.34
C ALA A 49 -28.03 1.87 -13.59
N ARG A 50 -26.93 1.11 -13.63
CA ARG A 50 -25.59 1.61 -13.99
C ARG A 50 -25.35 1.58 -15.52
N GLY A 51 -26.31 1.12 -16.31
CA GLY A 51 -26.22 0.97 -17.76
C GLY A 51 -25.55 -0.32 -18.22
N ILE A 52 -25.47 -1.34 -17.35
CA ILE A 52 -24.90 -2.64 -17.72
C ILE A 52 -25.98 -3.51 -18.37
N ASP A 53 -25.66 -4.06 -19.55
CA ASP A 53 -26.54 -4.94 -20.30
C ASP A 53 -26.75 -6.27 -19.59
N ASP A 54 -27.97 -6.79 -19.69
CA ASP A 54 -28.34 -8.06 -19.09
C ASP A 54 -27.48 -9.22 -19.58
N SER A 55 -27.14 -9.23 -20.87
CA SER A 55 -26.29 -10.25 -21.48
C SER A 55 -24.88 -10.24 -20.87
N VAL A 56 -24.28 -9.06 -20.66
CA VAL A 56 -22.98 -8.90 -20.01
C VAL A 56 -23.07 -9.35 -18.56
N TYR A 57 -24.05 -8.86 -17.80
CA TYR A 57 -24.24 -9.24 -16.41
C TYR A 57 -24.39 -10.75 -16.24
N ASP A 58 -25.27 -11.37 -17.02
CA ASP A 58 -25.55 -12.81 -16.93
C ASP A 58 -24.34 -13.65 -17.37
N ALA A 59 -23.61 -13.23 -18.40
CA ALA A 59 -22.41 -13.94 -18.86
C ALA A 59 -21.29 -13.94 -17.83
N VAL A 60 -21.08 -12.80 -17.15
CA VAL A 60 -20.06 -12.66 -16.10
C VAL A 60 -20.50 -13.37 -14.83
N MET A 61 -21.68 -13.04 -14.29
CA MET A 61 -22.10 -13.49 -12.97
C MET A 61 -22.41 -14.99 -12.91
N ARG A 62 -22.74 -15.64 -14.04
CA ARG A 62 -22.91 -17.10 -14.12
C ARG A 62 -21.62 -17.87 -13.83
N GLN A 63 -20.46 -17.27 -14.09
CA GLN A 63 -19.14 -17.90 -13.89
C GLN A 63 -18.58 -17.65 -12.49
N VAL A 64 -19.20 -16.75 -11.72
CA VAL A 64 -18.68 -16.33 -10.42
C VAL A 64 -18.89 -17.43 -9.37
N VAL A 65 -17.79 -17.81 -8.75
CA VAL A 65 -17.79 -18.65 -7.54
C VAL A 65 -17.23 -17.79 -6.40
N PRO A 66 -18.04 -17.36 -5.42
CA PRO A 66 -17.59 -16.48 -4.35
C PRO A 66 -16.38 -17.06 -3.62
N ASP A 67 -15.27 -16.31 -3.59
CA ASP A 67 -14.09 -16.70 -2.84
C ASP A 67 -14.24 -16.24 -1.38
N THR A 68 -14.60 -17.17 -0.48
CA THR A 68 -14.82 -16.84 0.94
C THR A 68 -13.53 -16.64 1.72
N SER A 69 -12.36 -16.99 1.16
CA SER A 69 -11.07 -16.74 1.82
C SER A 69 -10.78 -15.24 1.99
N VAL A 70 -11.45 -14.38 1.21
CA VAL A 70 -11.35 -12.91 1.33
C VAL A 70 -11.79 -12.39 2.70
N TYR A 71 -12.71 -13.06 3.39
CA TYR A 71 -13.17 -12.61 4.72
C TYR A 71 -12.10 -12.79 5.79
N ALA A 72 -11.27 -13.84 5.67
CA ALA A 72 -10.12 -14.02 6.55
C ALA A 72 -9.10 -12.89 6.32
N ALA A 73 -8.83 -12.54 5.06
CA ALA A 73 -7.95 -11.43 4.71
C ALA A 73 -8.50 -10.05 5.15
N ASP A 74 -9.82 -9.83 5.09
CA ASP A 74 -10.49 -8.59 5.54
C ASP A 74 -10.48 -8.43 7.07
N LYS A 75 -10.50 -9.56 7.80
CA LYS A 75 -10.41 -9.58 9.27
C LYS A 75 -8.98 -9.64 9.79
N ALA A 76 -8.01 -9.96 8.93
CA ALA A 76 -6.62 -10.03 9.32
C ALA A 76 -6.16 -8.65 9.81
N GLN A 77 -5.91 -8.55 11.11
CA GLN A 77 -5.02 -7.51 11.59
C GLN A 77 -3.61 -7.90 11.15
N PRO A 78 -2.77 -6.97 10.64
CA PRO A 78 -1.40 -7.29 10.32
C PRO A 78 -0.77 -8.03 11.50
N GLU A 79 -0.34 -9.28 11.29
CA GLU A 79 0.25 -10.10 12.35
C GLU A 79 1.56 -9.49 12.89
N PHE A 80 2.12 -8.53 12.14
CA PHE A 80 3.39 -7.87 12.38
C PHE A 80 3.15 -6.40 12.68
N GLN A 81 3.60 -5.95 13.85
CA GLN A 81 3.81 -4.54 14.13
C GLN A 81 5.26 -4.24 13.79
N GLU A 82 5.48 -3.64 12.62
CA GLU A 82 6.82 -3.27 12.15
C GLU A 82 7.11 -1.81 12.50
N GLU A 83 8.32 -1.57 12.99
CA GLU A 83 8.90 -0.22 13.05
C GLU A 83 9.09 0.32 11.62
N VAL A 84 9.11 1.65 11.45
CA VAL A 84 9.22 2.28 10.12
C VAL A 84 10.49 1.82 9.39
N TRP A 85 11.60 1.67 10.11
CA TRP A 85 12.87 1.23 9.54
C TRP A 85 12.83 -0.25 9.10
N GLN A 86 12.12 -1.12 9.83
CA GLN A 86 11.93 -2.52 9.44
C GLN A 86 11.12 -2.61 8.14
N TYR A 87 10.03 -1.84 8.07
CA TYR A 87 9.21 -1.72 6.87
C TYR A 87 10.05 -1.23 5.68
N LEU A 88 10.86 -0.18 5.86
CA LEU A 88 11.74 0.34 4.81
C LEU A 88 12.79 -0.68 4.37
N ASN A 89 13.52 -1.32 5.29
CA ASN A 89 14.51 -2.33 4.94
C ASN A 89 13.89 -3.49 4.15
N ARG A 90 12.66 -3.88 4.50
CA ARG A 90 11.92 -4.94 3.82
C ARG A 90 11.45 -4.54 2.43
N ARG A 91 10.98 -3.29 2.29
CA ARG A 91 10.31 -2.77 1.09
C ARG A 91 11.24 -2.04 0.13
N VAL A 92 12.41 -1.62 0.59
CA VAL A 92 13.49 -0.98 -0.17
C VAL A 92 14.72 -1.89 -0.12
N SER A 93 14.50 -3.17 -0.43
CA SER A 93 15.53 -4.21 -0.41
C SER A 93 16.43 -4.13 -1.64
N ASP A 94 17.66 -4.66 -1.53
CA ASP A 94 18.62 -4.73 -2.65
C ASP A 94 18.00 -5.35 -3.90
N TRP A 95 17.20 -6.42 -3.74
CA TRP A 95 16.48 -7.04 -4.86
C TRP A 95 15.55 -6.06 -5.60
N ARG A 96 14.81 -5.21 -4.88
CA ARG A 96 13.91 -4.22 -5.51
C ARG A 96 14.70 -3.09 -6.15
N ILE A 97 15.78 -2.67 -5.52
CA ILE A 97 16.64 -1.61 -6.05
C ILE A 97 17.26 -2.08 -7.39
N GLU A 98 17.82 -3.28 -7.42
CA GLU A 98 18.46 -3.84 -8.61
C GLU A 98 17.44 -4.11 -9.73
N THR A 99 16.31 -4.77 -9.41
CA THR A 99 15.22 -4.97 -10.38
C THR A 99 14.70 -3.63 -10.90
N GLY A 100 14.53 -2.64 -10.03
CA GLY A 100 14.08 -1.31 -10.41
C GLY A 100 15.04 -0.59 -11.36
N ARG A 101 16.37 -0.74 -11.17
CA ARG A 101 17.38 -0.20 -12.09
C ARG A 101 17.27 -0.81 -13.48
N GLN A 102 17.12 -2.13 -13.54
CA GLN A 102 16.92 -2.84 -14.80
C GLN A 102 15.65 -2.37 -15.51
N LYS A 103 14.55 -2.18 -14.76
CA LYS A 103 13.28 -1.68 -15.30
C LYS A 103 13.35 -0.21 -15.73
N ALA A 104 14.10 0.62 -15.01
CA ALA A 104 14.35 2.02 -15.38
C ALA A 104 15.07 2.12 -16.74
N VAL A 105 16.03 1.22 -17.00
CA VAL A 105 16.71 1.12 -18.30
C VAL A 105 15.77 0.54 -19.36
N GLN A 106 15.11 -0.58 -19.08
CA GLN A 106 14.22 -1.28 -20.02
C GLN A 106 13.09 -0.37 -20.52
N TYR A 107 12.52 0.46 -19.65
CA TYR A 107 11.37 1.31 -19.94
C TYR A 107 11.72 2.81 -19.96
N ALA A 108 12.97 3.16 -20.23
CA ALA A 108 13.45 4.55 -20.22
C ALA A 108 12.62 5.48 -21.12
N SER A 109 12.24 5.02 -22.32
CA SER A 109 11.40 5.80 -23.25
C SER A 109 9.98 6.02 -22.72
N LEU A 110 9.39 5.03 -22.06
CA LEU A 110 8.08 5.15 -21.42
C LEU A 110 8.12 6.18 -20.28
N PHE A 111 9.13 6.09 -19.41
CA PHE A 111 9.28 7.06 -18.31
C PHE A 111 9.49 8.48 -18.82
N ALA A 112 10.29 8.68 -19.88
CA ALA A 112 10.46 9.99 -20.49
C ALA A 112 9.14 10.56 -21.03
N ARG A 113 8.32 9.74 -21.71
CA ARG A 113 6.99 10.15 -22.19
C ARG A 113 6.03 10.49 -21.04
N ILE A 114 6.07 9.74 -19.94
CA ILE A 114 5.27 10.03 -18.74
C ILE A 114 5.69 11.36 -18.11
N GLU A 115 6.99 11.60 -17.98
CA GLU A 115 7.52 12.87 -17.46
C GLU A 115 7.10 14.05 -18.35
N GLU A 116 7.20 13.91 -19.66
CA GLU A 116 6.77 14.95 -20.61
C GLU A 116 5.27 15.23 -20.49
N THR A 117 4.44 14.18 -20.49
CA THR A 117 2.98 14.30 -20.50
C THR A 117 2.45 14.82 -19.15
N PHE A 118 2.85 14.18 -18.05
CA PHE A 118 2.28 14.40 -16.73
C PHE A 118 3.14 15.28 -15.83
N GLY A 119 4.42 15.47 -16.13
CA GLY A 119 5.37 16.17 -15.26
C GLY A 119 5.67 15.44 -13.96
N VAL A 120 5.37 14.13 -13.92
CA VAL A 120 5.59 13.26 -12.78
C VAL A 120 6.94 12.59 -12.92
N ASP A 121 7.81 12.78 -11.93
CA ASP A 121 9.16 12.24 -11.94
C ASP A 121 9.17 10.70 -12.00
N ARG A 122 10.01 10.13 -12.87
CA ARG A 122 10.22 8.68 -12.97
C ARG A 122 10.61 8.01 -11.66
N ARG A 123 11.31 8.70 -10.74
CA ARG A 123 11.66 8.15 -9.41
C ARG A 123 10.38 7.69 -8.70
N ILE A 124 9.35 8.53 -8.73
CA ILE A 124 8.06 8.25 -8.10
C ILE A 124 7.35 7.09 -8.81
N MET A 125 7.39 7.04 -10.14
CA MET A 125 6.78 5.95 -10.91
C MET A 125 7.45 4.60 -10.66
N LEU A 126 8.78 4.56 -10.61
CA LEU A 126 9.56 3.37 -10.24
C LEU A 126 9.25 2.93 -8.81
N GLY A 127 9.15 3.89 -7.89
CA GLY A 127 8.74 3.66 -6.51
C GLY A 127 7.37 2.98 -6.41
N TYR A 128 6.34 3.52 -7.09
CA TYR A 128 5.02 2.89 -7.12
C TYR A 128 5.06 1.50 -7.73
N TRP A 129 5.73 1.35 -8.86
CA TRP A 129 5.75 0.07 -9.57
C TRP A 129 6.41 -1.04 -8.74
N GLY A 130 7.52 -0.72 -8.08
CA GLY A 130 8.21 -1.65 -7.17
C GLY A 130 7.40 -1.95 -5.91
N MET A 131 6.69 -0.96 -5.36
CA MET A 131 5.89 -1.13 -4.15
C MET A 131 4.57 -1.86 -4.38
N GLU A 132 3.90 -1.63 -5.49
CA GLU A 132 2.57 -2.20 -5.75
C GLU A 132 2.65 -3.65 -6.24
N SER A 133 3.61 -3.95 -7.13
CA SER A 133 3.60 -5.22 -7.87
C SER A 133 4.96 -5.87 -8.02
N ALA A 134 6.00 -5.33 -7.36
CA ALA A 134 7.37 -5.73 -7.60
C ALA A 134 7.73 -5.64 -9.10
N PHE A 135 7.39 -4.50 -9.71
CA PHE A 135 7.63 -4.22 -11.13
C PHE A 135 6.88 -5.14 -12.11
N GLY A 136 5.65 -5.52 -11.74
CA GLY A 136 4.77 -6.34 -12.58
C GLY A 136 4.88 -7.85 -12.35
N GLU A 137 5.78 -8.32 -11.50
CA GLU A 137 5.98 -9.77 -11.31
C GLU A 137 4.73 -10.47 -10.78
N VAL A 138 3.92 -9.80 -9.94
CA VAL A 138 2.65 -10.40 -9.49
C VAL A 138 1.69 -10.67 -10.65
N VAL A 139 1.77 -9.90 -11.75
CA VAL A 139 1.00 -10.12 -12.99
C VAL A 139 1.52 -11.35 -13.73
N GLU A 140 2.82 -11.62 -13.65
CA GLU A 140 3.48 -12.76 -14.29
C GLU A 140 3.37 -14.06 -13.47
N ASN A 141 3.22 -13.96 -12.15
CA ASN A 141 3.10 -15.09 -11.23
C ASN A 141 1.76 -15.07 -10.46
N PRO A 142 0.70 -15.69 -11.02
CA PRO A 142 -0.66 -15.59 -10.49
C PRO A 142 -0.89 -16.41 -9.21
N ARG A 143 0.13 -17.04 -8.60
CA ARG A 143 0.00 -17.84 -7.36
C ARG A 143 -0.69 -17.10 -6.21
N HIS A 144 -0.62 -15.77 -6.21
CA HIS A 144 -1.25 -14.90 -5.21
C HIS A 144 -2.35 -14.01 -5.77
N MET A 145 -2.70 -14.17 -7.04
CA MET A 145 -3.79 -13.44 -7.68
C MET A 145 -5.08 -14.26 -7.62
N LYS A 146 -6.19 -13.54 -7.46
CA LYS A 146 -7.54 -14.10 -7.39
C LYS A 146 -8.37 -13.51 -8.53
N PRO A 147 -9.32 -14.27 -9.10
CA PRO A 147 -10.31 -13.72 -10.02
C PRO A 147 -11.08 -12.58 -9.34
N VAL A 148 -10.99 -11.37 -9.88
CA VAL A 148 -11.51 -10.15 -9.25
C VAL A 148 -13.02 -10.23 -9.03
N PHE A 149 -13.75 -10.82 -9.99
CA PHE A 149 -15.19 -11.02 -9.85
C PHE A 149 -15.57 -11.97 -8.70
N ASN A 150 -14.76 -12.99 -8.43
CA ASN A 150 -15.00 -13.91 -7.30
C ASN A 150 -14.78 -13.19 -5.96
N SER A 151 -13.70 -12.42 -5.86
CA SER A 151 -13.36 -11.67 -4.66
C SER A 151 -14.36 -10.54 -4.37
N LEU A 152 -14.64 -9.69 -5.36
CA LEU A 152 -15.57 -8.56 -5.19
C LEU A 152 -17.01 -9.03 -4.93
N SER A 153 -17.45 -10.11 -5.58
CA SER A 153 -18.79 -10.66 -5.34
C SER A 153 -18.93 -11.25 -3.94
N ALA A 154 -17.90 -11.96 -3.45
CA ALA A 154 -17.88 -12.42 -2.07
C ALA A 154 -17.94 -11.24 -1.09
N LEU A 155 -17.08 -10.24 -1.25
CA LEU A 155 -17.06 -9.05 -0.38
C LEU A 155 -18.36 -8.25 -0.42
N ALA A 156 -18.95 -8.05 -1.60
CA ALA A 156 -20.23 -7.36 -1.76
C ALA A 156 -21.40 -8.11 -1.12
N TRP A 157 -21.40 -9.44 -1.24
CA TRP A 157 -22.42 -10.30 -0.66
C TRP A 157 -22.29 -10.40 0.87
N GLY A 158 -21.11 -10.81 1.35
CA GLY A 158 -20.92 -11.28 2.72
C GLY A 158 -20.29 -10.31 3.71
N GLU A 159 -19.73 -9.17 3.28
CA GLU A 159 -19.09 -8.22 4.20
C GLU A 159 -19.90 -6.92 4.42
N PRO A 160 -20.70 -6.83 5.49
CA PRO A 160 -21.68 -5.75 5.66
C PRO A 160 -21.05 -4.37 5.93
N ARG A 161 -19.85 -4.27 6.54
CA ARG A 161 -19.29 -2.97 6.92
C ARG A 161 -18.95 -2.10 5.70
N ARG A 162 -18.52 -2.73 4.61
CA ARG A 162 -18.10 -2.06 3.36
C ARG A 162 -18.90 -2.48 2.14
N ARG A 163 -20.06 -3.14 2.32
CA ARG A 163 -20.90 -3.66 1.24
C ARG A 163 -21.10 -2.67 0.08
N LYS A 164 -21.50 -1.43 0.37
CA LYS A 164 -21.74 -0.40 -0.67
C LYS A 164 -20.49 -0.12 -1.52
N TYR A 165 -19.31 -0.10 -0.91
CA TYR A 165 -18.05 0.09 -1.61
C TYR A 165 -17.76 -1.11 -2.53
N TRP A 166 -17.84 -2.33 -2.01
CA TRP A 166 -17.59 -3.54 -2.79
C TRP A 166 -18.58 -3.74 -3.94
N GLU A 167 -19.85 -3.45 -3.72
CA GLU A 167 -20.87 -3.43 -4.78
C GLU A 167 -20.55 -2.39 -5.86
N THR A 168 -20.01 -1.23 -5.48
CA THR A 168 -19.62 -0.19 -6.44
C THR A 168 -18.42 -0.65 -7.27
N GLU A 169 -17.41 -1.26 -6.66
CA GLU A 169 -16.26 -1.82 -7.38
C GLU A 169 -16.67 -2.98 -8.31
N LEU A 170 -17.60 -3.84 -7.88
CA LEU A 170 -18.14 -4.89 -8.74
C LEU A 170 -18.90 -4.32 -9.94
N LEU A 171 -19.71 -3.28 -9.74
CA LEU A 171 -20.37 -2.57 -10.84
C LEU A 171 -19.36 -1.94 -11.80
N ASN A 172 -18.31 -1.31 -11.26
CA ASN A 172 -17.24 -0.74 -12.08
C ASN A 172 -16.52 -1.83 -12.89
N ALA A 173 -16.25 -3.00 -12.30
CA ALA A 173 -15.67 -4.13 -13.02
C ALA A 173 -16.56 -4.62 -14.17
N LEU A 174 -17.87 -4.70 -13.97
CA LEU A 174 -18.83 -5.04 -15.04
C LEU A 174 -18.84 -3.99 -16.16
N VAL A 175 -18.74 -2.69 -15.84
CA VAL A 175 -18.63 -1.63 -16.85
C VAL A 175 -17.35 -1.77 -17.67
N ILE A 176 -16.22 -2.14 -17.06
CA ILE A 176 -14.95 -2.39 -17.76
C ILE A 176 -15.12 -3.53 -18.78
N VAL A 177 -15.77 -4.62 -18.38
CA VAL A 177 -16.06 -5.75 -19.29
C VAL A 177 -16.98 -5.31 -20.42
N GLN A 178 -18.04 -4.56 -20.14
CA GLN A 178 -18.96 -4.06 -21.17
C GLN A 178 -18.27 -3.12 -22.17
N ARG A 179 -17.30 -2.33 -21.74
CA ARG A 179 -16.50 -1.47 -22.63
C ARG A 179 -15.53 -2.25 -23.52
N GLY A 180 -15.37 -3.55 -23.30
CA GLY A 180 -14.38 -4.38 -23.99
C GLY A 180 -12.94 -4.08 -23.53
N TRP A 181 -12.76 -3.40 -22.39
CA TRP A 181 -11.42 -3.10 -21.86
C TRP A 181 -10.78 -4.27 -21.12
N GLY A 182 -11.57 -5.27 -20.74
CA GLY A 182 -11.09 -6.47 -20.08
C GLY A 182 -12.11 -7.59 -20.15
N THR A 183 -11.64 -8.82 -20.00
CA THR A 183 -12.48 -10.00 -19.80
C THR A 183 -12.49 -10.40 -18.33
N PRO A 184 -13.52 -11.11 -17.84
CA PRO A 184 -13.53 -11.64 -16.47
C PRO A 184 -12.31 -12.50 -16.13
N GLN A 185 -11.75 -13.20 -17.12
CA GLN A 185 -10.59 -14.08 -16.99
C GLN A 185 -9.28 -13.30 -16.87
N GLU A 186 -9.13 -12.19 -17.62
CA GLU A 186 -7.97 -11.29 -17.50
C GLU A 186 -7.98 -10.51 -16.19
N MET A 187 -9.15 -10.23 -15.62
CA MET A 187 -9.29 -9.46 -14.39
C MET A 187 -8.90 -10.28 -13.15
N VAL A 188 -7.59 -10.37 -12.92
CA VAL A 188 -6.97 -11.00 -11.75
C VAL A 188 -6.31 -9.95 -10.85
N GLY A 189 -6.31 -10.17 -9.54
CA GLY A 189 -5.81 -9.17 -8.60
C GLY A 189 -5.68 -9.66 -7.17
N SER A 190 -5.47 -8.72 -6.24
CA SER A 190 -5.46 -9.00 -4.81
C SER A 190 -6.82 -9.51 -4.33
N TRP A 191 -6.86 -10.04 -3.11
CA TRP A 191 -8.12 -10.46 -2.46
C TRP A 191 -9.17 -9.35 -2.37
N ALA A 192 -8.76 -8.08 -2.41
CA ALA A 192 -9.63 -6.93 -2.37
C ALA A 192 -10.03 -6.43 -3.77
N GLY A 193 -9.54 -7.06 -4.85
CA GLY A 193 -9.84 -6.68 -6.23
C GLY A 193 -8.92 -5.61 -6.83
N ALA A 194 -7.75 -5.39 -6.24
CA ALA A 194 -6.74 -4.48 -6.78
C ALA A 194 -5.89 -5.18 -7.85
N MET A 195 -5.70 -4.56 -9.02
CA MET A 195 -5.30 -5.24 -10.25
C MET A 195 -4.03 -4.69 -10.89
N GLY A 196 -3.31 -5.57 -11.59
CA GLY A 196 -2.26 -5.17 -12.52
C GLY A 196 -1.00 -4.58 -11.88
N HIS A 197 -0.23 -3.87 -12.70
CA HIS A 197 1.09 -3.35 -12.32
C HIS A 197 1.08 -2.36 -11.15
N THR A 198 0.00 -1.62 -10.94
CA THR A 198 -0.08 -0.60 -9.89
C THR A 198 -1.31 -0.77 -8.99
N GLN A 199 -1.87 -1.99 -8.95
CA GLN A 199 -2.94 -2.40 -8.05
C GLN A 199 -4.17 -1.47 -8.11
N TRP A 200 -4.65 -1.18 -9.32
CA TRP A 200 -5.87 -0.39 -9.50
C TRP A 200 -7.11 -1.14 -9.03
N MET A 201 -7.95 -0.45 -8.27
CA MET A 201 -9.35 -0.83 -8.14
C MET A 201 -10.09 -0.56 -9.47
N PRO A 202 -11.18 -1.29 -9.77
CA PRO A 202 -11.99 -1.03 -10.96
C PRO A 202 -12.40 0.45 -11.15
N GLU A 203 -12.72 1.16 -10.07
CA GLU A 203 -13.01 2.60 -10.11
C GLU A 203 -11.84 3.42 -10.66
N VAL A 204 -10.62 3.10 -10.25
CA VAL A 204 -9.41 3.81 -10.68
C VAL A 204 -9.16 3.54 -12.16
N TRP A 205 -9.31 2.30 -12.61
CA TRP A 205 -9.19 1.96 -14.02
C TRP A 205 -10.16 2.78 -14.89
N LEU A 206 -11.43 2.87 -14.50
CA LEU A 206 -12.43 3.60 -15.28
C LEU A 206 -12.19 5.11 -15.37
N ASN A 207 -11.65 5.73 -14.31
CA ASN A 207 -11.61 7.19 -14.19
C ASN A 207 -10.22 7.78 -14.37
N MET A 208 -9.17 7.02 -14.04
CA MET A 208 -7.77 7.48 -14.09
C MET A 208 -6.95 6.78 -15.17
N GLY A 209 -7.44 5.68 -15.72
CA GLY A 209 -6.79 4.98 -16.82
C GLY A 209 -6.54 5.89 -18.02
N VAL A 210 -5.42 5.66 -18.71
CA VAL A 210 -5.02 6.36 -19.93
C VAL A 210 -4.55 5.29 -20.91
N ASP A 211 -5.08 5.31 -22.14
CA ASP A 211 -4.58 4.49 -23.25
C ASP A 211 -3.30 5.16 -23.76
N PHE A 212 -2.17 4.73 -23.21
CA PHE A 212 -0.87 5.31 -23.47
C PHE A 212 -0.12 4.58 -24.59
N GLU A 213 -0.62 3.42 -24.99
CA GLU A 213 -0.17 2.68 -26.17
C GLU A 213 -0.88 3.13 -27.46
N GLY A 214 -2.06 3.75 -27.34
CA GLY A 214 -2.87 4.26 -28.45
C GLY A 214 -3.62 3.16 -29.22
N ASN A 215 -3.94 2.04 -28.55
CA ASN A 215 -4.55 0.87 -29.18
C ASN A 215 -6.09 0.82 -29.04
N GLY A 216 -6.69 1.84 -28.42
CA GLY A 216 -8.14 1.96 -28.17
C GLY A 216 -8.63 1.25 -26.90
N ARG A 217 -7.74 0.61 -26.13
CA ARG A 217 -8.05 -0.18 -24.94
C ARG A 217 -7.11 0.19 -23.80
N ILE A 218 -7.68 0.55 -22.66
CA ILE A 218 -6.91 0.80 -21.43
C ILE A 218 -6.75 -0.52 -20.68
N SER A 219 -5.53 -0.93 -20.33
CA SER A 219 -5.26 -2.15 -19.56
C SER A 219 -4.25 -1.94 -18.43
N PRO A 220 -4.56 -2.28 -17.16
CA PRO A 220 -3.56 -2.28 -16.08
C PRO A 220 -2.63 -3.52 -16.13
N PHE A 221 -2.85 -4.41 -17.11
CA PHE A 221 -2.13 -5.67 -17.32
C PHE A 221 -1.32 -5.63 -18.61
N GLY A 222 -0.39 -6.59 -18.76
CA GLY A 222 0.39 -6.76 -19.98
C GLY A 222 1.61 -5.85 -19.96
N ARG A 223 1.66 -4.87 -20.87
CA ARG A 223 2.70 -3.84 -20.89
C ARG A 223 2.39 -2.79 -19.81
N PRO A 224 3.41 -2.18 -19.18
CA PRO A 224 3.18 -1.28 -18.05
C PRO A 224 2.74 0.13 -18.47
N ASP A 225 2.71 0.44 -19.76
CA ASP A 225 2.46 1.77 -20.32
C ASP A 225 1.20 2.44 -19.74
N ASP A 226 0.04 1.81 -19.91
CA ASP A 226 -1.25 2.32 -19.42
C ASP A 226 -1.29 2.40 -17.90
N ALA A 227 -0.79 1.36 -17.21
CA ALA A 227 -0.80 1.28 -15.76
C ALA A 227 0.04 2.39 -15.12
N LEU A 228 1.22 2.69 -15.68
CA LEU A 228 2.10 3.75 -15.19
C LEU A 228 1.55 5.13 -15.57
N ALA A 229 1.07 5.32 -16.80
CA ALA A 229 0.48 6.59 -17.24
C ALA A 229 -0.78 6.94 -16.45
N GLY A 230 -1.69 5.98 -16.21
CA GLY A 230 -2.86 6.23 -15.38
C GLY A 230 -2.53 6.45 -13.91
N THR A 231 -1.41 5.92 -13.41
CA THR A 231 -0.93 6.18 -12.04
C THR A 231 -0.39 7.61 -11.94
N ALA A 232 0.35 8.08 -12.95
CA ALA A 232 0.74 9.48 -13.08
C ALA A 232 -0.50 10.40 -13.14
N ASN A 233 -1.48 10.06 -13.96
CA ASN A 233 -2.76 10.78 -14.06
C ASN A 233 -3.51 10.82 -12.71
N TYR A 234 -3.52 9.71 -11.96
CA TYR A 234 -4.10 9.64 -10.62
C TYR A 234 -3.45 10.66 -9.69
N ILE A 235 -2.12 10.64 -9.55
CA ILE A 235 -1.46 11.51 -8.56
C ILE A 235 -1.49 12.98 -8.98
N MET A 236 -1.54 13.26 -10.28
CA MET A 236 -1.77 14.62 -10.78
C MET A 236 -3.18 15.11 -10.42
N LYS A 237 -4.23 14.32 -10.73
CA LYS A 237 -5.63 14.76 -10.55
C LYS A 237 -6.13 14.67 -9.11
N ARG A 238 -5.80 13.60 -8.41
CA ARG A 238 -6.29 13.30 -7.04
C ARG A 238 -5.25 13.61 -5.97
N GLY A 239 -3.98 13.36 -6.26
CA GLY A 239 -2.88 13.64 -5.34
C GLY A 239 -2.45 15.11 -5.30
N LYS A 240 -2.79 15.89 -6.34
CA LYS A 240 -2.33 17.28 -6.53
C LYS A 240 -0.81 17.39 -6.59
N TYR A 241 -0.19 16.45 -7.29
CA TYR A 241 1.25 16.47 -7.55
C TYR A 241 1.66 17.77 -8.27
N ARG A 242 2.78 18.33 -7.85
CA ARG A 242 3.35 19.59 -8.36
C ARG A 242 4.60 19.27 -9.18
N ARG A 243 4.58 19.66 -10.45
CA ARG A 243 5.65 19.33 -11.40
C ARG A 243 6.95 20.01 -10.99
N GLY A 244 8.07 19.27 -11.03
CA GLY A 244 9.41 19.81 -10.73
C GLY A 244 9.72 20.00 -9.25
N GLU A 245 8.77 19.76 -8.33
CA GLU A 245 9.04 19.80 -6.90
C GLU A 245 9.48 18.42 -6.38
N PRO A 246 10.46 18.34 -5.45
CA PRO A 246 10.81 17.07 -4.82
C PRO A 246 9.72 16.61 -3.86
N TRP A 247 9.71 15.32 -3.52
CA TRP A 247 8.80 14.79 -2.49
C TRP A 247 9.16 15.30 -1.09
N GLY A 248 10.45 15.53 -0.84
CA GLY A 248 11.00 15.86 0.46
C GLY A 248 12.50 15.63 0.46
N PHE A 249 13.12 15.80 1.62
CA PHE A 249 14.55 15.51 1.81
C PHE A 249 14.86 15.25 3.29
N GLU A 250 15.98 14.59 3.54
CA GLU A 250 16.53 14.44 4.87
C GLU A 250 17.14 15.76 5.35
N ALA A 251 16.78 16.14 6.57
CA ALA A 251 17.18 17.35 7.24
C ALA A 251 17.98 17.02 8.50
N ARG A 252 18.73 18.01 8.99
CA ARG A 252 19.34 18.00 10.31
C ARG A 252 18.56 18.95 11.21
N VAL A 253 18.15 18.45 12.38
CA VAL A 253 17.59 19.27 13.47
C VAL A 253 18.68 19.58 14.50
N PRO A 254 18.70 20.76 15.13
CA PRO A 254 19.71 21.10 16.12
C PRO A 254 19.48 20.36 17.44
N ASP A 255 20.52 20.28 18.27
CA ASP A 255 20.40 19.78 19.63
C ASP A 255 19.38 20.62 20.44
N GLY A 256 18.56 19.95 21.24
CA GLY A 256 17.51 20.61 22.02
C GLY A 256 16.30 21.08 21.20
N PHE A 257 16.19 20.71 19.92
CA PHE A 257 15.04 21.00 19.09
C PHE A 257 13.73 20.49 19.73
N ASP A 258 12.68 21.31 19.68
CA ASP A 258 11.34 20.92 20.14
C ASP A 258 10.71 19.90 19.18
N THR A 259 10.84 18.63 19.51
CA THR A 259 10.36 17.51 18.69
C THR A 259 8.84 17.46 18.57
N GLN A 260 8.08 18.19 19.41
CA GLN A 260 6.62 18.29 19.27
C GLN A 260 6.22 19.02 17.98
N LEU A 261 7.12 19.83 17.40
CA LEU A 261 6.91 20.49 16.12
C LEU A 261 6.99 19.53 14.93
N ALA A 262 7.60 18.34 15.10
CA ALA A 262 7.75 17.33 14.05
C ALA A 262 6.52 16.40 13.93
N ASP A 263 5.34 17.01 13.88
CA ASP A 263 4.03 16.33 13.96
C ASP A 263 3.53 15.72 12.64
N ASN A 264 4.28 15.88 11.54
CA ASN A 264 3.87 15.47 10.18
C ASN A 264 2.46 16.01 9.77
N ARG A 265 2.06 17.15 10.32
CA ARG A 265 0.71 17.72 10.16
C ARG A 265 0.74 19.21 9.87
N THR A 266 1.62 19.95 10.54
CA THR A 266 1.68 21.40 10.49
C THR A 266 2.63 21.86 9.40
N TRP A 267 2.09 22.50 8.36
CA TRP A 267 2.89 23.14 7.32
C TRP A 267 3.58 24.38 7.87
N ARG A 268 4.85 24.57 7.50
CA ARG A 268 5.61 25.79 7.74
C ARG A 268 6.52 26.05 6.54
N SER A 269 6.79 27.33 6.27
CA SER A 269 7.80 27.70 5.26
C SER A 269 9.18 27.16 5.62
N LEU A 270 10.01 26.92 4.61
CA LEU A 270 11.40 26.52 4.84
C LEU A 270 12.19 27.57 5.64
N ASP A 271 11.90 28.87 5.47
CA ASP A 271 12.46 29.93 6.31
C ASP A 271 12.09 29.78 7.79
N THR A 272 10.84 29.38 8.07
CA THR A 272 10.35 29.14 9.43
C THR A 272 11.05 27.94 10.08
N TRP A 273 11.41 26.93 9.29
CA TRP A 273 12.22 25.80 9.76
C TRP A 273 13.69 26.19 9.95
N ALA A 274 14.26 26.95 9.00
CA ALA A 274 15.62 27.48 9.09
C ALA A 274 15.82 28.37 10.32
N SER A 275 14.84 29.22 10.65
CA SER A 275 14.88 30.07 11.85
C SER A 275 14.85 29.27 13.16
N ARG A 276 14.52 27.98 13.10
CA ARG A 276 14.57 27.02 14.22
C ARG A 276 15.82 26.14 14.17
N GLY A 277 16.79 26.48 13.31
CA GLY A 277 18.06 25.77 13.14
C GLY A 277 17.99 24.50 12.29
N VAL A 278 16.85 24.21 11.64
CA VAL A 278 16.75 23.08 10.72
C VAL A 278 17.55 23.39 9.44
N THR A 279 18.36 22.43 9.00
CA THR A 279 19.21 22.54 7.80
C THR A 279 19.05 21.32 6.92
N MET A 280 19.62 21.34 5.72
CA MET A 280 19.86 20.12 4.93
C MET A 280 20.73 19.16 5.74
N VAL A 281 20.69 17.86 5.43
CA VAL A 281 21.50 16.86 6.16
C VAL A 281 23.01 17.13 6.10
N ASP A 282 23.49 17.79 5.02
CA ASP A 282 24.87 18.24 4.81
C ASP A 282 25.20 19.59 5.48
N GLY A 283 24.25 20.20 6.20
CA GLY A 283 24.41 21.46 6.92
C GLY A 283 24.12 22.72 6.10
N LYS A 284 23.78 22.62 4.81
CA LYS A 284 23.40 23.79 4.02
C LYS A 284 22.08 24.39 4.51
N SER A 285 21.96 25.71 4.38
CA SER A 285 20.74 26.44 4.71
C SER A 285 19.58 26.03 3.79
N ILE A 286 18.38 25.94 4.38
CA ILE A 286 17.11 25.77 3.66
C ILE A 286 16.33 27.09 3.54
N ALA A 287 16.89 28.21 4.02
CA ALA A 287 16.26 29.52 3.91
C ALA A 287 16.32 30.07 2.47
N GLY A 288 15.36 30.92 2.11
CA GLY A 288 15.28 31.61 0.82
C GLY A 288 14.61 30.79 -0.31
N TYR A 289 14.13 29.58 -0.02
CA TYR A 289 13.35 28.77 -0.95
C TYR A 289 11.85 28.96 -0.69
N ASP A 290 11.10 29.29 -1.75
CA ASP A 290 9.64 29.43 -1.70
C ASP A 290 8.94 28.07 -1.68
N ALA A 291 9.00 27.41 -0.52
CA ALA A 291 8.33 26.15 -0.27
C ALA A 291 7.89 26.02 1.19
N GLU A 292 6.88 25.19 1.39
CA GLU A 292 6.46 24.74 2.72
C GLU A 292 6.74 23.25 2.87
N ALA A 293 7.09 22.86 4.08
CA ALA A 293 7.31 21.47 4.45
C ALA A 293 6.70 21.15 5.81
N ARG A 294 6.40 19.87 6.02
CA ARG A 294 6.10 19.30 7.32
C ARG A 294 7.31 18.51 7.80
N LEU A 295 7.72 18.73 9.05
CA LEU A 295 8.79 17.96 9.66
C LEU A 295 8.22 16.64 10.21
N TRP A 296 8.92 15.54 9.96
CA TRP A 296 8.60 14.22 10.51
C TRP A 296 9.85 13.52 11.02
N LEU A 297 9.75 12.95 12.21
CA LEU A 297 10.77 12.10 12.85
C LEU A 297 10.26 10.64 12.89
N PRO A 298 10.28 9.89 11.77
CA PRO A 298 9.73 8.54 11.69
C PRO A 298 10.32 7.55 12.70
N GLY A 299 11.56 7.74 13.11
CA GLY A 299 12.25 6.91 14.12
C GLY A 299 12.43 7.61 15.47
N GLY A 300 11.71 8.72 15.71
CA GLY A 300 11.91 9.58 16.87
C GLY A 300 13.17 10.45 16.79
N ALA A 301 13.51 11.09 17.91
CA ALA A 301 14.52 12.15 17.98
C ALA A 301 15.96 11.75 17.61
N GLY A 302 16.28 10.45 17.61
CA GLY A 302 17.61 9.95 17.24
C GLY A 302 17.73 9.49 15.78
N GLY A 303 16.64 9.52 15.01
CA GLY A 303 16.59 8.99 13.65
C GLY A 303 16.56 10.05 12.58
N PRO A 304 16.36 9.64 11.31
CA PRO A 304 16.21 10.57 10.20
C PRO A 304 15.14 11.62 10.48
N ALA A 305 15.47 12.88 10.29
CA ALA A 305 14.51 13.97 10.25
C ALA A 305 14.18 14.27 8.78
N LEU A 306 12.90 14.31 8.45
CA LEU A 306 12.46 14.46 7.06
C LEU A 306 11.61 15.72 6.94
N LEU A 307 12.00 16.63 6.04
CA LEU A 307 11.13 17.70 5.58
C LEU A 307 10.33 17.18 4.38
N LEU A 308 9.03 16.98 4.60
CA LEU A 308 8.09 16.42 3.65
C LEU A 308 7.37 17.55 2.92
N LEU A 309 7.57 17.60 1.59
CA LEU A 309 6.97 18.60 0.71
C LEU A 309 5.62 18.12 0.17
N PRO A 310 4.85 18.97 -0.54
CA PRO A 310 3.52 18.63 -1.05
C PRO A 310 3.47 17.34 -1.87
N ASN A 311 4.53 17.04 -2.62
CA ASN A 311 4.60 15.83 -3.43
C ASN A 311 4.69 14.53 -2.63
N PHE A 312 5.20 14.54 -1.39
CA PHE A 312 5.07 13.38 -0.50
C PHE A 312 3.59 13.06 -0.22
N TYR A 313 2.75 14.09 -0.04
CA TYR A 313 1.32 13.90 0.22
C TYR A 313 0.53 13.58 -1.05
N ALA A 314 1.00 14.04 -2.21
CA ALA A 314 0.49 13.54 -3.49
C ALA A 314 0.76 12.04 -3.63
N VAL A 315 1.94 11.57 -3.23
CA VAL A 315 2.26 10.13 -3.22
C VAL A 315 1.39 9.37 -2.21
N ARG A 316 1.24 9.91 -1.00
CA ARG A 316 0.39 9.37 0.06
C ARG A 316 -1.11 9.35 -0.30
N SER A 317 -1.54 10.07 -1.34
CA SER A 317 -2.95 10.02 -1.77
C SER A 317 -3.36 8.64 -2.28
N TYR A 318 -2.40 7.86 -2.80
CA TYR A 318 -2.61 6.52 -3.31
C TYR A 318 -2.83 5.48 -2.19
N ASN A 319 -2.12 5.66 -1.08
CA ASN A 319 -2.28 4.87 0.14
C ASN A 319 -1.99 5.76 1.36
N PRO A 320 -2.92 5.87 2.32
CA PRO A 320 -2.86 6.85 3.41
C PRO A 320 -1.75 6.58 4.46
N SER A 321 -0.92 5.55 4.29
CA SER A 321 0.22 5.27 5.16
C SER A 321 1.43 6.15 4.81
N SER A 322 1.96 6.89 5.78
CA SER A 322 3.20 7.67 5.61
C SER A 322 4.42 6.76 5.43
N SER A 323 4.48 5.60 6.10
CA SER A 323 5.56 4.63 5.90
C SER A 323 5.56 4.05 4.48
N TYR A 324 4.37 3.80 3.93
CA TYR A 324 4.22 3.40 2.53
C TYR A 324 4.71 4.52 1.58
N ALA A 325 4.27 5.75 1.79
CA ALA A 325 4.66 6.87 0.92
C ALA A 325 6.18 7.12 0.98
N LEU A 326 6.77 7.00 2.17
CA LEU A 326 8.22 7.08 2.36
C LEU A 326 8.94 5.94 1.63
N ALA A 327 8.43 4.71 1.70
CA ALA A 327 9.01 3.58 0.97
C ALA A 327 8.90 3.75 -0.55
N VAL A 328 7.80 4.28 -1.08
CA VAL A 328 7.66 4.62 -2.51
C VAL A 328 8.72 5.63 -2.92
N CYS A 329 8.79 6.77 -2.22
CA CYS A 329 9.73 7.83 -2.55
C CYS A 329 11.18 7.34 -2.42
N HIS A 330 11.53 6.75 -1.28
CA HIS A 330 12.87 6.25 -1.02
C HIS A 330 13.27 5.13 -1.98
N LEU A 331 12.39 4.19 -2.32
CA LEU A 331 12.70 3.17 -3.34
C LEU A 331 13.03 3.82 -4.69
N GLY A 332 12.26 4.82 -5.10
CA GLY A 332 12.54 5.62 -6.30
C GLY A 332 13.93 6.24 -6.30
N ASP A 333 14.28 6.92 -5.20
CA ASP A 333 15.59 7.56 -5.02
C ASP A 333 16.73 6.53 -5.09
N ARG A 334 16.58 5.40 -4.39
CA ARG A 334 17.59 4.32 -4.36
C ARG A 334 17.78 3.65 -5.72
N VAL A 335 16.70 3.43 -6.45
CA VAL A 335 16.73 2.93 -7.84
C VAL A 335 17.52 3.90 -8.72
N MET A 336 17.31 5.20 -8.54
CA MET A 336 17.96 6.26 -9.32
C MET A 336 19.39 6.60 -8.87
N GLY A 337 19.93 5.82 -7.93
CA GLY A 337 21.34 5.87 -7.55
C GLY A 337 21.62 6.67 -6.27
N GLU A 338 20.59 7.18 -5.60
CA GLU A 338 20.78 7.85 -4.32
C GLU A 338 21.12 6.84 -3.20
N GLY A 339 21.79 7.34 -2.17
CA GLY A 339 22.17 6.56 -1.00
C GLY A 339 20.99 6.26 -0.06
N PRO A 340 21.19 5.42 0.97
CA PRO A 340 20.27 5.33 2.10
C PRO A 340 20.20 6.69 2.84
N PHE A 341 19.26 6.82 3.78
CA PHE A 341 19.29 7.94 4.73
C PHE A 341 20.66 8.01 5.43
N VAL A 342 21.18 9.23 5.57
CA VAL A 342 22.50 9.51 6.14
C VAL A 342 22.47 9.26 7.65
N THR A 343 21.40 9.68 8.32
CA THR A 343 21.19 9.44 9.75
C THR A 343 20.76 7.99 9.98
N PRO A 344 21.48 7.22 10.81
CA PRO A 344 21.07 5.87 11.15
C PRO A 344 19.73 5.84 11.88
N TRP A 345 19.01 4.73 11.77
CA TRP A 345 17.78 4.50 12.54
C TRP A 345 18.14 4.11 13.99
N PRO A 346 17.50 4.73 15.01
CA PRO A 346 17.74 4.40 16.42
C PRO A 346 17.37 2.96 16.70
N ASN A 347 18.29 2.19 17.30
CA ASN A 347 18.11 0.75 17.54
C ASN A 347 17.81 -0.07 16.27
N GLY A 348 17.97 0.54 15.09
CA GLY A 348 17.73 -0.07 13.80
C GLY A 348 18.95 -0.83 13.34
N GLU A 349 18.71 -1.97 12.73
CA GLU A 349 19.76 -2.71 12.03
C GLU A 349 19.92 -2.14 10.62
N ARG A 350 21.15 -2.22 10.08
CA ARG A 350 21.34 -1.93 8.66
C ARG A 350 20.45 -2.83 7.81
N ALA A 351 20.11 -2.35 6.61
CA ALA A 351 19.45 -3.19 5.62
C ALA A 351 20.29 -4.46 5.36
N MET A 352 19.60 -5.58 5.24
CA MET A 352 20.18 -6.87 4.86
C MET A 352 20.50 -6.85 3.38
N THR A 353 21.65 -7.40 3.01
CA THR A 353 21.98 -7.60 1.60
C THR A 353 21.11 -8.71 1.00
N LEU A 354 21.01 -8.76 -0.33
CA LEU A 354 20.31 -9.85 -1.01
C LEU A 354 20.82 -11.24 -0.58
N ALA A 355 22.15 -11.42 -0.56
CA ALA A 355 22.77 -12.68 -0.17
C ALA A 355 22.45 -13.07 1.29
N GLU A 356 22.39 -12.09 2.19
CA GLU A 356 22.05 -12.33 3.60
C GLU A 356 20.59 -12.72 3.79
N ILE A 357 19.64 -12.11 3.05
CA ILE A 357 18.23 -12.54 3.10
C ILE A 357 18.08 -13.95 2.53
N GLN A 358 18.76 -14.27 1.42
CA GLN A 358 18.75 -15.62 0.86
C GLN A 358 19.33 -16.63 1.86
N GLU A 359 20.40 -16.27 2.57
CA GLU A 359 20.98 -17.11 3.62
C GLU A 359 20.00 -17.33 4.76
N VAL A 360 19.31 -16.28 5.25
CA VAL A 360 18.24 -16.42 6.25
C VAL A 360 17.18 -17.41 5.76
N GLN A 361 16.71 -17.26 4.52
CA GLN A 361 15.67 -18.13 3.97
C GLN A 361 16.11 -19.60 3.88
N VAL A 362 17.32 -19.85 3.37
CA VAL A 362 17.91 -21.20 3.28
C VAL A 362 18.04 -21.84 4.66
N ARG A 363 18.56 -21.10 5.64
CA ARG A 363 18.79 -21.61 7.00
C ARG A 363 17.47 -21.89 7.71
N LEU A 364 16.48 -21.00 7.61
CA LEU A 364 15.14 -21.21 8.16
C LEU A 364 14.49 -22.48 7.58
N THR A 365 14.50 -22.62 6.26
CA THR A 365 13.93 -23.81 5.60
C THR A 365 14.64 -25.10 6.07
N ARG A 366 15.98 -25.07 6.18
CA ARG A 366 16.75 -26.21 6.71
C ARG A 366 16.43 -26.52 8.17
N ALA A 367 16.10 -25.52 8.97
CA ALA A 367 15.69 -25.66 10.36
C ALA A 367 14.20 -26.04 10.52
N GLY A 368 13.47 -26.27 9.42
CA GLY A 368 12.06 -26.70 9.44
C GLY A 368 11.04 -25.56 9.40
N PHE A 369 11.48 -24.30 9.22
CA PHE A 369 10.61 -23.15 9.07
C PHE A 369 10.43 -22.80 7.58
N ASP A 370 9.29 -23.17 7.00
CA ASP A 370 9.05 -22.95 5.57
C ASP A 370 8.88 -21.46 5.23
N THR A 371 9.82 -20.94 4.44
CA THR A 371 9.87 -19.55 3.97
C THR A 371 9.10 -19.35 2.66
N GLY A 372 8.68 -20.44 2.00
CA GLY A 372 8.04 -20.43 0.68
C GLY A 372 9.02 -20.25 -0.50
N GLY A 373 10.33 -20.24 -0.24
CA GLY A 373 11.39 -20.07 -1.23
C GLY A 373 12.59 -19.28 -0.70
N THR A 374 13.67 -19.24 -1.48
CA THR A 374 14.95 -18.60 -1.12
C THR A 374 15.33 -17.51 -2.13
N ASP A 375 14.34 -16.75 -2.58
CA ASP A 375 14.44 -15.78 -3.67
C ASP A 375 15.01 -14.42 -3.25
N GLY A 376 15.30 -14.23 -1.96
CA GLY A 376 15.79 -12.96 -1.42
C GLY A 376 14.69 -11.92 -1.15
N ARG A 377 13.42 -12.30 -1.29
CA ARG A 377 12.28 -11.41 -1.05
C ARG A 377 11.61 -11.74 0.27
N VAL A 378 11.40 -10.71 1.08
CA VAL A 378 10.75 -10.85 2.38
C VAL A 378 9.24 -10.65 2.23
N GLY A 379 8.55 -11.73 1.86
CA GLY A 379 7.09 -11.82 1.84
C GLY A 379 6.50 -12.35 3.14
N SER A 380 5.17 -12.53 3.18
CA SER A 380 4.48 -13.04 4.38
C SER A 380 4.95 -14.44 4.81
N GLY A 381 5.35 -15.29 3.86
CA GLY A 381 5.92 -16.61 4.15
C GLY A 381 7.20 -16.52 4.97
N THR A 382 8.17 -15.74 4.47
CA THR A 382 9.42 -15.46 5.18
C THR A 382 9.16 -14.83 6.55
N MET A 383 8.29 -13.82 6.66
CA MET A 383 7.99 -13.17 7.94
C MET A 383 7.41 -14.15 8.98
N ARG A 384 6.50 -15.06 8.56
CA ARG A 384 5.97 -16.10 9.46
C ARG A 384 7.05 -17.10 9.89
N ALA A 385 7.89 -17.55 8.96
CA ALA A 385 9.00 -18.46 9.26
C ALA A 385 9.99 -17.84 10.26
N VAL A 386 10.34 -16.57 10.05
CA VAL A 386 11.22 -15.82 10.97
C VAL A 386 10.58 -15.69 12.33
N ARG A 387 9.29 -15.34 12.40
CA ARG A 387 8.58 -15.19 13.68
C ARG A 387 8.55 -16.49 14.47
N ALA A 388 8.25 -17.60 13.81
CA ALA A 388 8.27 -18.92 14.42
C ALA A 388 9.68 -19.28 14.93
N PHE A 389 10.72 -18.96 14.17
CA PHE A 389 12.11 -19.14 14.61
C PHE A 389 12.47 -18.23 15.79
N GLN A 390 12.10 -16.95 15.76
CA GLN A 390 12.33 -16.02 16.87
C GLN A 390 11.70 -16.54 18.17
N GLN A 391 10.46 -17.06 18.10
CA GLN A 391 9.79 -17.69 19.23
C GLN A 391 10.55 -18.92 19.75
N GLN A 392 10.96 -19.82 18.85
CA GLN A 392 11.73 -21.01 19.23
C GLN A 392 13.09 -20.63 19.85
N ALA A 393 13.76 -19.62 19.31
CA ALA A 393 15.10 -19.19 19.73
C ALA A 393 15.09 -18.19 20.90
N GLY A 394 13.92 -17.81 21.43
CA GLY A 394 13.80 -16.82 22.51
C GLY A 394 14.26 -15.40 22.12
N ILE A 395 14.14 -15.05 20.84
CA ILE A 395 14.50 -13.73 20.31
C ILE A 395 13.29 -12.80 20.43
N GLU A 396 13.41 -11.78 21.26
CA GLU A 396 12.37 -10.75 21.43
C GLU A 396 12.73 -9.42 20.72
N PRO A 397 11.74 -8.69 20.18
CA PRO A 397 10.37 -9.15 19.95
C PRO A 397 10.32 -10.23 18.85
N ALA A 398 9.42 -11.20 18.98
CA ALA A 398 9.09 -12.13 17.89
C ALA A 398 8.17 -11.44 16.85
N ASP A 399 8.75 -10.47 16.14
CA ASP A 399 8.11 -9.55 15.20
C ASP A 399 8.16 -10.00 13.73
N GLY A 400 8.82 -11.12 13.44
CA GLY A 400 9.00 -11.67 12.10
C GLY A 400 10.04 -10.96 11.24
N TYR A 401 10.75 -9.95 11.73
CA TYR A 401 11.73 -9.19 10.95
C TYR A 401 13.03 -10.00 10.73
N PRO A 402 13.42 -10.32 9.48
CA PRO A 402 14.62 -11.13 9.16
C PRO A 402 15.91 -10.31 9.23
N GLY A 403 16.15 -9.62 10.35
CA GLY A 403 17.34 -8.81 10.57
C GLY A 403 18.63 -9.62 10.78
N LEU A 404 19.74 -8.92 10.91
CA LEU A 404 21.03 -9.41 11.37
C LEU A 404 20.93 -10.16 12.72
N LYS A 405 20.06 -9.74 13.64
CA LYS A 405 19.85 -10.49 14.89
C LYS A 405 19.40 -11.92 14.61
N VAL A 406 18.44 -12.10 13.69
CA VAL A 406 17.94 -13.41 13.25
C VAL A 406 19.01 -14.17 12.48
N LEU A 407 19.70 -13.52 11.52
CA LEU A 407 20.76 -14.15 10.75
C LEU A 407 21.90 -14.66 11.64
N ASN A 408 22.34 -13.86 12.61
CA ASN A 408 23.41 -14.24 13.53
C ASN A 408 23.00 -15.42 14.42
N ALA A 409 21.75 -15.47 14.88
CA ALA A 409 21.22 -16.63 15.60
C ALA A 409 21.22 -17.90 14.73
N LEU A 410 20.75 -17.81 13.49
CA LEU A 410 20.75 -18.93 12.52
C LEU A 410 22.16 -19.40 12.14
N ARG A 411 23.15 -18.51 12.16
CA ARG A 411 24.58 -18.86 11.95
C ARG A 411 25.19 -19.54 13.18
N GLY A 412 24.75 -19.17 14.38
CA GLY A 412 25.23 -19.72 15.64
C GLY A 412 24.73 -21.12 15.99
N GLY A 413 23.82 -21.70 15.19
CA GLY A 413 23.33 -23.08 15.37
C GLY A 413 22.54 -23.33 16.65
N ARG A 414 21.87 -22.28 17.16
CA ARG A 414 20.98 -22.39 18.33
C ARG A 414 19.57 -22.76 17.93
#